data_AF-A0A0J7JG69-F1
#
_entry.id   AF-A0A0J7JG69-F1
#
_cell.length_a   1.000
_cell.length_b   1.000
_cell.length_c   1.000
_cell.angle_alpha   90.00
_cell.angle_beta   90.00
_cell.angle_gamma   90.00
#
_symmetry.space_group_name_H-M   'P 1'
#
loop_
_entity.id
_entity.type
_entity.pdbx_description
1 polymer ?
#
loop_
_entity_poly.entity_id
_entity_poly.type
_entity_poly.pdbx_seq_one_letter_code
_entity_poly.pdbx_strand_id
1 'polypeptide(L)'
;MKPPELPPDEAHRLSALDELALLDTPPEERFDRLTRVAARTFGVPIALVSLVDRNRQWFKSRHGLDAPETARDISFCGHAILRDEPLVIENALNDERFADNPLVTGNPSIRFYAGAPLRDRRGHRVGTLCIIDNEPRTFSEQDKATLRDLADMVEREFGLGELDNYYDERNQALNILTEISLDTDGDADQRATRALEIACDYLGLETGVVSRITGTAYTVHWHFTRLPGTLANGNTLPLERTYCSLMVQSGQVLAIDNMGQSPYSSHPCYQAFGLESYLAAPVWIDGEIFGTINFSARNPRSRPFTATEKMFVTLLARWVADVVYQQLNAETLNKLVTQMPGMLYQYRLWPDGHSTFPYTSPGSQVIHGVTAEEAARDASPVFERIHPDDVAGVSESIHASAASLEDWQHQYRIQCHTGGWHWVEGQATPEQLPDGSILWHGYIADIHERHRIDEIKNRFISTVSHELRTPLTSMSGALELVLGGATGPLTEKTIRLLEIARRNNDHLRGLIEDLLDIDALVNGTLPPDAPAREREALARKALEEILPLTRPDGNNAT
;
A
#
# COMPACT_ATOMS: atom_id res chain seq x y z
N MET A 1 -17.92 3.32 64.19
CA MET A 1 -17.70 2.30 63.15
C MET A 1 -16.46 2.72 62.41
N LYS A 2 -15.67 1.77 61.90
CA LYS A 2 -14.45 2.07 61.14
C LYS A 2 -14.78 1.93 59.65
N PRO A 3 -14.67 2.98 58.81
CA PRO A 3 -14.90 2.82 57.38
C PRO A 3 -13.80 1.94 56.74
N PRO A 4 -14.09 1.25 55.62
CA PRO A 4 -13.10 0.47 54.91
C PRO A 4 -12.03 1.37 54.27
N GLU A 5 -10.78 0.93 54.36
CA GLU A 5 -9.68 1.56 53.63
C GLU A 5 -9.79 1.31 52.11
N LEU A 6 -9.03 2.07 51.33
CA LEU A 6 -8.92 1.85 49.89
C LEU A 6 -7.77 0.86 49.60
N PRO A 7 -7.99 -0.14 48.73
CA PRO A 7 -6.91 -0.95 48.15
C PRO A 7 -5.78 -0.08 47.56
N PRO A 8 -4.51 -0.51 47.65
CA PRO A 8 -3.38 0.21 47.03
C PRO A 8 -3.52 0.40 45.51
N ASP A 9 -4.23 -0.51 44.85
CA ASP A 9 -4.48 -0.58 43.41
C ASP A 9 -5.89 -0.10 43.00
N GLU A 10 -6.53 0.75 43.83
CA GLU A 10 -7.94 1.15 43.67
C GLU A 10 -8.31 1.65 42.27
N ALA A 11 -7.44 2.40 41.59
CA ALA A 11 -7.70 2.89 40.24
C ALA A 11 -7.83 1.75 39.21
N HIS A 12 -6.94 0.75 39.29
CA HIS A 12 -6.99 -0.43 38.41
C HIS A 12 -8.21 -1.30 38.72
N ARG A 13 -8.53 -1.47 40.00
CA ARG A 13 -9.70 -2.22 40.46
C ARG A 13 -11.02 -1.60 40.00
N LEU A 14 -11.14 -0.27 40.06
CA LEU A 14 -12.32 0.45 39.54
C LEU A 14 -12.42 0.30 38.02
N SER A 15 -11.32 0.42 37.29
CA SER A 15 -11.30 0.14 35.84
C SER A 15 -11.74 -1.28 35.53
N ALA A 16 -11.26 -2.28 36.29
CA ALA A 16 -11.68 -3.67 36.15
C ALA A 16 -13.17 -3.87 36.45
N LEU A 17 -13.69 -3.21 37.47
CA LEU A 17 -15.12 -3.26 37.79
C LEU A 17 -15.99 -2.66 36.67
N ASP A 18 -15.55 -1.55 36.07
CA ASP A 18 -16.22 -0.93 34.93
C ASP A 18 -16.17 -1.85 33.68
N GLU A 19 -15.04 -2.53 33.44
CA GLU A 19 -14.85 -3.49 32.34
C GLU A 19 -15.83 -4.68 32.41
N LEU A 20 -16.27 -5.06 33.60
CA LEU A 20 -17.28 -6.11 33.77
C LEU A 20 -18.65 -5.71 33.19
N ALA A 21 -18.93 -4.42 33.04
CA ALA A 21 -20.22 -3.90 32.57
C ALA A 21 -21.44 -4.44 33.35
N LEU A 22 -21.26 -4.72 34.64
CA LEU A 22 -22.30 -5.26 35.52
C LEU A 22 -22.95 -4.22 36.44
N LEU A 23 -22.31 -3.07 36.69
CA LEU A 23 -22.89 -2.00 37.53
C LEU A 23 -24.16 -1.43 36.89
N ASP A 24 -25.16 -1.13 37.72
CA ASP A 24 -26.46 -0.54 37.33
C ASP A 24 -27.26 -1.32 36.26
N THR A 25 -26.94 -2.59 36.08
CA THR A 25 -27.66 -3.47 35.15
C THR A 25 -28.84 -4.17 35.82
N PRO A 26 -29.86 -4.61 35.06
CA PRO A 26 -30.96 -5.40 35.60
C PRO A 26 -30.50 -6.68 36.33
N PRO A 27 -31.34 -7.24 37.22
CA PRO A 27 -31.10 -8.55 37.81
C PRO A 27 -30.95 -9.63 36.72
N GLU A 28 -30.02 -10.55 36.92
CA GLU A 28 -29.76 -11.65 35.99
C GLU A 28 -29.81 -12.99 36.72
N GLU A 29 -30.61 -13.91 36.17
CA GLU A 29 -30.89 -15.21 36.80
C GLU A 29 -29.64 -16.07 37.03
N ARG A 30 -28.56 -15.89 36.25
CA ARG A 30 -27.28 -16.56 36.48
C ARG A 30 -26.67 -16.23 37.85
N PHE A 31 -26.78 -14.99 38.31
CA PHE A 31 -26.32 -14.57 39.64
C PHE A 31 -27.37 -14.84 40.73
N ASP A 32 -28.66 -14.62 40.43
CA ASP A 32 -29.76 -14.86 41.38
C ASP A 32 -29.89 -16.32 41.80
N ARG A 33 -29.54 -17.24 40.91
CA ARG A 33 -29.44 -18.65 41.26
C ARG A 33 -28.37 -18.91 42.31
N LEU A 34 -27.21 -18.27 42.20
CA LEU A 34 -26.07 -18.46 43.10
C LEU A 34 -26.36 -17.88 44.48
N THR A 35 -26.98 -16.69 44.58
CA THR A 35 -27.40 -16.14 45.88
C THR A 35 -28.49 -16.97 46.55
N ARG A 36 -29.47 -17.49 45.79
CA ARG A 36 -30.48 -18.44 46.33
C ARG A 36 -29.84 -19.74 46.81
N VAL A 37 -28.85 -20.28 46.08
CA VAL A 37 -28.13 -21.49 46.50
C VAL A 37 -27.32 -21.21 47.76
N ALA A 38 -26.57 -20.10 47.83
CA ALA A 38 -25.81 -19.71 49.01
C ALA A 38 -26.72 -19.58 50.25
N ALA A 39 -27.85 -18.86 50.13
CA ALA A 39 -28.81 -18.69 51.22
C ALA A 39 -29.34 -20.03 51.75
N ARG A 40 -29.68 -20.97 50.84
CA ARG A 40 -30.16 -22.31 51.21
C ARG A 40 -29.07 -23.19 51.82
N THR A 41 -27.87 -23.19 51.24
CA THR A 41 -26.74 -24.01 51.70
C THR A 41 -26.31 -23.65 53.11
N PHE A 42 -26.23 -22.35 53.42
CA PHE A 42 -25.83 -21.88 54.75
C PHE A 42 -27.02 -21.64 55.69
N GLY A 43 -28.25 -21.79 55.20
CA GLY A 43 -29.48 -21.57 55.95
C GLY A 43 -29.57 -20.14 56.52
N VAL A 44 -29.14 -19.14 55.77
CA VAL A 44 -29.13 -17.72 56.17
C VAL A 44 -30.28 -16.95 55.49
N PRO A 45 -30.80 -15.88 56.10
CA PRO A 45 -31.87 -15.08 55.51
C PRO A 45 -31.40 -14.22 54.33
N ILE A 46 -30.12 -13.82 54.30
CA ILE A 46 -29.59 -12.86 53.32
C ILE A 46 -28.34 -13.42 52.64
N ALA A 47 -28.32 -13.34 51.30
CA ALA A 47 -27.14 -13.63 50.49
C ALA A 47 -27.07 -12.66 49.29
N LEU A 48 -25.88 -12.14 49.00
CA LEU A 48 -25.69 -11.06 48.03
C LEU A 48 -24.47 -11.33 47.15
N VAL A 49 -24.59 -11.07 45.85
CA VAL A 49 -23.43 -10.77 44.99
C VAL A 49 -23.31 -9.27 44.94
N SER A 50 -22.23 -8.77 45.52
CA SER A 50 -22.00 -7.35 45.75
C SER A 50 -20.80 -6.87 44.96
N LEU A 51 -20.93 -5.76 44.25
CA LEU A 51 -19.85 -5.05 43.56
C LEU A 51 -19.51 -3.77 44.33
N VAL A 52 -18.23 -3.53 44.58
CA VAL A 52 -17.77 -2.39 45.40
C VAL A 52 -17.27 -1.27 44.50
N ASP A 53 -18.08 -0.25 44.30
CA ASP A 53 -17.78 0.92 43.48
C ASP A 53 -17.02 1.99 44.31
N ARG A 54 -16.71 3.15 43.73
CA ARG A 54 -15.94 4.23 44.36
C ARG A 54 -16.55 4.68 45.69
N ASN A 55 -17.85 4.97 45.70
CA ASN A 55 -18.55 5.54 46.86
C ASN A 55 -19.70 4.67 47.39
N ARG A 56 -20.01 3.56 46.72
CA ARG A 56 -21.15 2.70 47.03
C ARG A 56 -20.80 1.23 46.92
N GLN A 57 -21.65 0.41 47.51
CA GLN A 57 -21.71 -1.02 47.31
C GLN A 57 -23.01 -1.32 46.58
N TRP A 58 -22.91 -1.78 45.33
CA TRP A 58 -24.05 -2.09 44.47
C TRP A 58 -24.29 -3.60 44.43
N PHE A 59 -25.55 -4.05 44.51
CA PHE A 59 -25.86 -5.47 44.57
C PHE A 59 -26.30 -6.02 43.22
N LYS A 60 -25.43 -6.80 42.57
CA LYS A 60 -25.73 -7.47 41.31
C LYS A 60 -26.81 -8.54 41.45
N SER A 61 -26.83 -9.21 42.60
CA SER A 61 -27.84 -10.19 42.94
C SER A 61 -28.13 -10.16 44.43
N ARG A 62 -29.40 -10.37 44.78
CA ARG A 62 -29.90 -10.23 46.15
C ARG A 62 -30.89 -11.33 46.51
N HIS A 63 -30.70 -11.92 47.67
CA HIS A 63 -31.68 -12.74 48.36
C HIS A 63 -31.94 -12.16 49.74
N GLY A 64 -33.21 -11.96 50.11
CA GLY A 64 -33.60 -11.53 51.45
C GLY A 64 -33.35 -10.06 51.80
N LEU A 65 -32.98 -9.22 50.84
CA LEU A 65 -32.74 -7.78 51.04
C LEU A 65 -33.30 -6.94 49.88
N ASP A 66 -34.16 -5.98 50.19
CA ASP A 66 -34.83 -5.13 49.18
C ASP A 66 -33.98 -3.96 48.68
N ALA A 67 -33.00 -3.51 49.47
CA ALA A 67 -32.11 -2.42 49.08
C ALA A 67 -31.24 -2.83 47.87
N PRO A 68 -31.14 -2.02 46.79
CA PRO A 68 -30.33 -2.32 45.61
C PRO A 68 -28.85 -1.93 45.78
N GLU A 69 -28.55 -1.05 46.74
CA GLU A 69 -27.20 -0.62 47.06
C GLU A 69 -27.14 -0.08 48.50
N THR A 70 -25.91 0.11 48.99
CA THR A 70 -25.60 0.79 50.26
C THR A 70 -24.37 1.69 50.09
N ALA A 71 -24.15 2.62 51.01
CA ALA A 71 -22.93 3.44 50.99
C ALA A 71 -21.69 2.57 51.31
N ARG A 72 -20.56 2.84 50.65
CA ARG A 72 -19.35 2.03 50.82
C ARG A 72 -18.75 2.17 52.22
N ASP A 73 -18.86 3.35 52.82
CA ASP A 73 -18.33 3.65 54.16
C ASP A 73 -18.95 2.79 55.27
N ILE A 74 -20.21 2.37 55.11
CA ILE A 74 -20.91 1.46 56.02
C ILE A 74 -20.85 -0.03 55.61
N SER A 75 -20.21 -0.34 54.48
CA SER A 75 -20.23 -1.68 53.90
C SER A 75 -19.30 -2.68 54.59
N PHE A 76 -19.82 -3.88 54.89
CA PHE A 76 -18.98 -5.03 55.27
C PHE A 76 -18.11 -5.49 54.10
N CYS A 77 -18.64 -5.42 52.88
CA CYS A 77 -17.96 -5.91 51.68
C CYS A 77 -16.77 -5.03 51.31
N GLY A 78 -16.81 -3.72 51.62
CA GLY A 78 -15.66 -2.84 51.48
C GLY A 78 -14.46 -3.27 52.33
N HIS A 79 -14.70 -3.91 53.50
CA HIS A 79 -13.60 -4.49 54.29
C HIS A 79 -13.15 -5.86 53.77
N ALA A 80 -14.04 -6.64 53.17
CA ALA A 80 -13.73 -7.97 52.66
C ALA A 80 -12.84 -7.92 51.41
N ILE A 81 -13.01 -6.94 50.52
CA ILE A 81 -12.17 -6.79 49.31
C ILE A 81 -10.71 -6.43 49.60
N LEU A 82 -10.37 -6.09 50.84
CA LEU A 82 -8.99 -5.78 51.28
C LEU A 82 -8.18 -7.04 51.59
N ARG A 83 -8.77 -8.23 51.50
CA ARG A 83 -8.15 -9.51 51.84
C ARG A 83 -8.36 -10.52 50.73
N ASP A 84 -7.51 -11.54 50.70
CA ASP A 84 -7.63 -12.63 49.73
C ASP A 84 -8.55 -13.76 50.21
N GLU A 85 -8.61 -13.98 51.53
CA GLU A 85 -9.45 -14.99 52.16
C GLU A 85 -10.84 -14.43 52.55
N PRO A 86 -11.87 -15.30 52.69
CA PRO A 86 -13.17 -14.87 53.16
C PRO A 86 -13.11 -14.17 54.52
N LEU A 87 -13.73 -12.98 54.60
CA LEU A 87 -13.89 -12.26 55.86
C LEU A 87 -15.09 -12.83 56.62
N VAL A 88 -14.86 -13.36 57.81
CA VAL A 88 -15.89 -13.92 58.68
C VAL A 88 -16.01 -13.11 59.96
N ILE A 89 -17.24 -12.79 60.35
CA ILE A 89 -17.61 -12.08 61.56
C ILE A 89 -18.74 -12.85 62.22
N GLU A 90 -18.39 -13.60 63.26
CA GLU A 90 -19.32 -14.48 63.97
C GLU A 90 -20.39 -13.72 64.76
N ASN A 91 -20.01 -12.55 65.31
CA ASN A 91 -20.92 -11.62 65.96
C ASN A 91 -20.47 -10.16 65.77
N ALA A 92 -21.19 -9.40 64.95
CA ALA A 92 -20.88 -8.01 64.61
C ALA A 92 -20.96 -7.05 65.81
N LEU A 93 -21.70 -7.38 66.87
CA LEU A 93 -21.73 -6.58 68.12
C LEU A 93 -20.41 -6.63 68.88
N ASN A 94 -19.59 -7.66 68.63
CA ASN A 94 -18.29 -7.84 69.28
C ASN A 94 -17.13 -7.36 68.40
N ASP A 95 -17.40 -6.97 67.14
CA ASP A 95 -16.36 -6.52 66.21
C ASP A 95 -16.25 -4.99 66.26
N GLU A 96 -15.09 -4.48 66.67
CA GLU A 96 -14.84 -3.04 66.81
C GLU A 96 -15.07 -2.23 65.52
N ARG A 97 -15.01 -2.87 64.35
CA ARG A 97 -15.26 -2.20 63.07
C ARG A 97 -16.76 -1.92 62.87
N PHE A 98 -17.62 -2.79 63.41
CA PHE A 98 -19.04 -2.88 63.06
C PHE A 98 -20.02 -2.74 64.24
N ALA A 99 -19.59 -2.81 65.50
CA ALA A 99 -20.50 -2.84 66.65
C ALA A 99 -21.49 -1.67 66.72
N ASP A 100 -21.10 -0.49 66.24
CA ASP A 100 -21.91 0.73 66.15
C ASP A 100 -22.29 1.09 64.68
N ASN A 101 -22.11 0.16 63.73
CA ASN A 101 -22.49 0.34 62.33
C ASN A 101 -24.03 0.40 62.20
N PRO A 102 -24.60 1.29 61.36
CA PRO A 102 -26.04 1.40 61.14
C PRO A 102 -26.72 0.09 60.73
N LEU A 103 -26.04 -0.78 59.97
CA LEU A 103 -26.57 -2.08 59.54
C LEU A 103 -26.64 -3.11 60.68
N VAL A 104 -25.91 -2.88 61.78
CA VAL A 104 -25.88 -3.72 62.98
C VAL A 104 -26.87 -3.20 64.02
N THR A 105 -26.88 -1.89 64.25
CA THR A 105 -27.73 -1.24 65.28
C THR A 105 -29.15 -0.95 64.80
N GLY A 106 -29.36 -0.81 63.49
CA GLY A 106 -30.65 -0.61 62.83
C GLY A 106 -31.09 -1.81 61.99
N ASN A 107 -31.93 -1.58 60.98
CA ASN A 107 -32.30 -2.58 59.96
C ASN A 107 -31.09 -2.85 59.04
N PRO A 108 -30.68 -4.09 58.72
CA PRO A 108 -31.33 -5.39 58.99
C PRO A 108 -30.85 -6.12 60.26
N SER A 109 -30.23 -5.41 61.19
CA SER A 109 -29.79 -5.95 62.48
C SER A 109 -28.79 -7.09 62.34
N ILE A 110 -27.79 -6.87 61.48
CA ILE A 110 -26.74 -7.84 61.16
C ILE A 110 -26.04 -8.29 62.45
N ARG A 111 -25.95 -9.60 62.66
CA ARG A 111 -25.15 -10.23 63.71
C ARG A 111 -24.05 -11.08 63.11
N PHE A 112 -24.32 -11.79 62.03
CA PHE A 112 -23.33 -12.60 61.35
C PHE A 112 -23.06 -12.09 59.94
N TYR A 113 -21.80 -12.11 59.53
CA TYR A 113 -21.37 -11.83 58.15
C TYR A 113 -20.25 -12.79 57.75
N ALA A 114 -20.37 -13.42 56.59
CA ALA A 114 -19.23 -14.01 55.90
C ALA A 114 -19.22 -13.58 54.43
N GLY A 115 -18.09 -13.06 53.96
CA GLY A 115 -17.93 -12.58 52.59
C GLY A 115 -16.66 -13.08 51.93
N ALA A 116 -16.80 -13.81 50.84
CA ALA A 116 -15.69 -14.21 49.98
C ALA A 116 -15.46 -13.15 48.89
N PRO A 117 -14.23 -12.62 48.73
CA PRO A 117 -13.92 -11.61 47.72
C PRO A 117 -14.07 -12.20 46.30
N LEU A 118 -14.67 -11.45 45.39
CA LEU A 118 -14.84 -11.82 43.98
C LEU A 118 -13.83 -11.08 43.12
N ARG A 119 -13.21 -11.80 42.19
CA ARG A 119 -12.15 -11.30 41.30
C ARG A 119 -12.58 -11.26 39.84
N ASP A 120 -12.05 -10.29 39.11
CA ASP A 120 -12.04 -10.33 37.64
C ASP A 120 -11.01 -11.37 37.13
N ARG A 121 -10.91 -11.55 35.81
CA ARG A 121 -9.92 -12.45 35.21
C ARG A 121 -8.46 -12.05 35.46
N ARG A 122 -8.21 -10.79 35.82
CA ARG A 122 -6.87 -10.23 36.08
C ARG A 122 -6.50 -10.31 37.56
N GLY A 123 -7.41 -10.77 38.42
CA GLY A 123 -7.22 -10.96 39.85
C GLY A 123 -7.63 -9.76 40.73
N HIS A 124 -8.13 -8.66 40.14
CA HIS A 124 -8.61 -7.50 40.88
C HIS A 124 -9.88 -7.84 41.65
N ARG A 125 -9.92 -7.51 42.95
CA ARG A 125 -11.06 -7.80 43.83
C ARG A 125 -12.18 -6.78 43.62
N VAL A 126 -13.12 -7.08 42.72
CA VAL A 126 -14.20 -6.18 42.30
C VAL A 126 -15.41 -6.18 43.24
N GLY A 127 -15.55 -7.22 44.08
CA GLY A 127 -16.77 -7.42 44.85
C GLY A 127 -16.69 -8.55 45.88
N THR A 128 -17.82 -9.04 46.35
CA THR A 128 -17.94 -10.20 47.23
C THR A 128 -19.20 -11.01 46.98
N LEU A 129 -19.12 -12.33 47.13
CA LEU A 129 -20.28 -13.15 47.48
C LEU A 129 -20.36 -13.18 49.01
N CYS A 130 -21.42 -12.63 49.58
CA CYS A 130 -21.58 -12.59 51.03
C CYS A 130 -22.91 -13.16 51.51
N ILE A 131 -22.86 -13.71 52.71
CA ILE A 131 -23.99 -14.28 53.45
C ILE A 131 -24.10 -13.57 54.80
N ILE A 132 -25.33 -13.27 55.20
CA ILE A 132 -25.63 -12.41 56.34
C ILE A 132 -26.76 -13.03 57.16
N ASP A 133 -26.64 -12.93 58.48
CA ASP A 133 -27.71 -13.33 59.41
C ASP A 133 -27.93 -12.27 60.51
N ASN A 134 -29.16 -12.26 61.05
CA ASN A 134 -29.56 -11.47 62.21
C ASN A 134 -29.34 -12.21 63.55
N GLU A 135 -28.80 -13.42 63.52
CA GLU A 135 -28.30 -14.17 64.68
C GLU A 135 -26.79 -14.43 64.59
N PRO A 136 -26.03 -14.43 65.71
CA PRO A 136 -24.62 -14.83 65.71
C PRO A 136 -24.45 -16.28 65.26
N ARG A 137 -23.35 -16.58 64.54
CA ARG A 137 -23.05 -17.94 64.06
C ARG A 137 -21.58 -18.30 64.22
N THR A 138 -21.32 -19.58 64.43
CA THR A 138 -19.97 -20.13 64.23
C THR A 138 -19.80 -20.50 62.77
N PHE A 139 -18.59 -20.37 62.24
CA PHE A 139 -18.32 -20.65 60.83
C PHE A 139 -17.05 -21.46 60.66
N SER A 140 -17.20 -22.71 60.22
CA SER A 140 -16.09 -23.66 60.13
C SER A 140 -15.21 -23.40 58.91
N GLU A 141 -14.01 -24.00 58.88
CA GLU A 141 -13.15 -23.99 57.69
C GLU A 141 -13.82 -24.66 56.47
N GLN A 142 -14.68 -25.66 56.71
CA GLN A 142 -15.47 -26.28 55.64
C GLN A 142 -16.51 -25.32 55.06
N ASP A 143 -17.12 -24.47 55.91
CA ASP A 143 -18.06 -23.45 55.46
C ASP A 143 -17.35 -22.36 54.66
N LYS A 144 -16.14 -21.94 55.10
CA LYS A 144 -15.28 -21.01 54.35
C LYS A 144 -14.92 -21.55 52.98
N ALA A 145 -14.51 -22.83 52.90
CA ALA A 145 -14.22 -23.49 51.62
C ALA A 145 -15.46 -23.52 50.71
N THR A 146 -16.62 -23.87 51.26
CA THR A 146 -17.88 -23.91 50.50
C THR A 146 -18.27 -22.51 49.99
N LEU A 147 -18.09 -21.46 50.80
CA LEU A 147 -18.38 -20.09 50.38
C LEU A 147 -17.41 -19.63 49.28
N ARG A 148 -16.14 -20.02 49.37
CA ARG A 148 -15.14 -19.79 48.33
C ARG A 148 -15.49 -20.50 47.03
N ASP A 149 -15.92 -21.77 47.09
CA ASP A 149 -16.35 -22.53 45.90
C ASP A 149 -17.54 -21.85 45.19
N LEU A 150 -18.52 -21.33 45.96
CA LEU A 150 -19.63 -20.57 45.38
C LEU A 150 -19.18 -19.22 44.82
N ALA A 151 -18.20 -18.57 45.45
CA ALA A 151 -17.61 -17.34 44.92
C ALA A 151 -16.87 -17.60 43.60
N ASP A 152 -16.13 -18.71 43.48
CA ASP A 152 -15.48 -19.14 42.23
C ASP A 152 -16.52 -19.36 41.11
N MET A 153 -17.71 -19.86 41.43
CA MET A 153 -18.80 -19.98 40.46
C MET A 153 -19.29 -18.61 39.97
N VAL A 154 -19.41 -17.62 40.86
CA VAL A 154 -19.76 -16.24 40.48
C VAL A 154 -18.68 -15.63 39.60
N GLU A 155 -17.39 -15.84 39.91
CA GLU A 155 -16.27 -15.36 39.10
C GLU A 155 -16.27 -15.98 37.68
N ARG A 156 -16.71 -17.23 37.52
CA ARG A 156 -16.89 -17.82 36.19
C ARG A 156 -17.97 -17.11 35.38
N GLU A 157 -19.07 -16.70 36.01
CA GLU A 157 -20.13 -15.93 35.35
C GLU A 157 -19.65 -14.53 34.91
N PHE A 158 -18.75 -13.90 35.67
CA PHE A 158 -18.06 -12.68 35.24
C PHE A 158 -17.28 -12.90 33.95
N GLY A 159 -16.48 -13.97 33.90
CA GLY A 159 -15.66 -14.30 32.73
C GLY A 159 -16.46 -14.64 31.46
N LEU A 160 -17.69 -15.15 31.59
CA LEU A 160 -18.59 -15.37 30.44
C LEU A 160 -19.12 -14.06 29.87
N GLY A 161 -19.52 -13.11 30.72
CA GLY A 161 -19.98 -11.79 30.27
C GLY A 161 -18.89 -10.99 29.55
N GLU A 162 -17.65 -11.03 30.05
CA GLU A 162 -16.50 -10.42 29.38
C GLU A 162 -16.24 -11.03 28.00
N LEU A 163 -16.44 -12.35 27.86
CA LEU A 163 -16.22 -13.07 26.60
C LEU A 163 -17.28 -12.72 25.55
N ASP A 164 -18.55 -12.62 25.95
CA ASP A 164 -19.64 -12.21 25.06
C ASP A 164 -19.41 -10.77 24.57
N ASN A 165 -19.07 -9.84 25.47
CA ASN A 165 -18.72 -8.46 25.10
C ASN A 165 -17.53 -8.40 24.14
N TYR A 166 -16.50 -9.22 24.38
CA TYR A 166 -15.36 -9.33 23.48
C TYR A 166 -15.75 -9.84 22.09
N TYR A 167 -16.58 -10.89 22.01
CA TYR A 167 -17.05 -11.41 20.73
C TYR A 167 -17.92 -10.42 19.97
N ASP A 168 -18.80 -9.69 20.66
CA ASP A 168 -19.66 -8.68 20.07
C ASP A 168 -18.84 -7.51 19.54
N GLU A 169 -17.91 -6.95 20.34
CA GLU A 169 -17.01 -5.87 19.90
C GLU A 169 -16.16 -6.33 18.69
N ARG A 170 -15.68 -7.59 18.71
CA ARG A 170 -14.90 -8.17 17.61
C ARG A 170 -15.72 -8.35 16.34
N ASN A 171 -16.94 -8.86 16.45
CA ASN A 171 -17.83 -9.05 15.31
C ASN A 171 -18.24 -7.71 14.70
N GLN A 172 -18.49 -6.70 15.54
CA GLN A 172 -18.75 -5.34 15.07
C GLN A 172 -17.56 -4.78 14.29
N ALA A 173 -16.33 -4.89 14.82
CA ALA A 173 -15.12 -4.45 14.14
C ALA A 173 -14.95 -5.10 12.76
N LEU A 174 -15.17 -6.42 12.67
CA LEU A 174 -15.05 -7.16 11.40
C LEU A 174 -16.13 -6.78 10.39
N ASN A 175 -17.37 -6.55 10.83
CA ASN A 175 -18.45 -6.10 9.96
C ASN A 175 -18.14 -4.74 9.35
N ILE A 176 -17.62 -3.81 10.15
CA ILE A 176 -17.22 -2.47 9.68
C ILE A 176 -16.07 -2.56 8.69
N LEU A 177 -15.04 -3.37 8.96
CA LEU A 177 -13.94 -3.58 8.01
C LEU A 177 -14.43 -4.20 6.70
N THR A 178 -15.39 -5.11 6.78
CA THR A 178 -16.00 -5.73 5.60
C THR A 178 -16.78 -4.70 4.78
N GLU A 179 -17.56 -3.84 5.43
CA GLU A 179 -18.27 -2.74 4.78
C GLU A 179 -17.30 -1.79 4.06
N ILE A 180 -16.23 -1.35 4.73
CA ILE A 180 -15.17 -0.53 4.15
C ILE A 180 -14.50 -1.23 2.96
N SER A 181 -14.20 -2.53 3.09
CA SER A 181 -13.52 -3.29 2.04
C SER A 181 -14.39 -3.53 0.81
N LEU A 182 -15.70 -3.62 0.97
CA LEU A 182 -16.66 -3.84 -0.11
C LEU A 182 -17.14 -2.54 -0.76
N ASP A 183 -16.85 -1.38 -0.16
CA ASP A 183 -17.12 -0.08 -0.77
C ASP A 183 -16.25 0.09 -2.04
N THR A 184 -16.92 0.08 -3.20
CA THR A 184 -16.33 0.34 -4.52
C THR A 184 -16.80 1.66 -5.13
N ASP A 185 -17.59 2.46 -4.40
CA ASP A 185 -18.20 3.68 -4.95
C ASP A 185 -17.18 4.83 -4.99
N GLY A 186 -17.08 5.51 -6.13
CA GLY A 186 -16.18 6.66 -6.27
C GLY A 186 -14.69 6.31 -6.35
N ASP A 187 -13.85 7.34 -6.35
CA ASP A 187 -12.40 7.20 -6.45
C ASP A 187 -11.74 6.81 -5.11
N ALA A 188 -10.42 6.55 -5.15
CA ALA A 188 -9.66 6.16 -3.97
C ALA A 188 -9.72 7.21 -2.84
N ASP A 189 -9.73 8.51 -3.18
CA ASP A 189 -9.77 9.61 -2.20
C ASP A 189 -11.12 9.62 -1.47
N GLN A 190 -12.21 9.45 -2.20
CA GLN A 190 -13.57 9.40 -1.65
C GLN A 190 -13.75 8.18 -0.75
N ARG A 191 -13.32 6.99 -1.21
CA ARG A 191 -13.39 5.73 -0.46
C ARG A 191 -12.58 5.80 0.83
N ALA A 192 -11.34 6.30 0.76
CA ALA A 192 -10.49 6.45 1.93
C ALA A 192 -11.06 7.45 2.95
N THR A 193 -11.63 8.56 2.49
CA THR A 193 -12.25 9.56 3.38
C THR A 193 -13.45 8.99 4.13
N ARG A 194 -14.34 8.25 3.44
CA ARG A 194 -15.47 7.56 4.09
C ARG A 194 -15.01 6.47 5.06
N ALA A 195 -13.99 5.70 4.70
CA ALA A 195 -13.42 4.70 5.59
C ALA A 195 -12.88 5.33 6.89
N LEU A 196 -12.21 6.49 6.79
CA LEU A 196 -11.75 7.25 7.95
C LEU A 196 -12.91 7.79 8.79
N GLU A 197 -14.00 8.25 8.18
CA GLU A 197 -15.21 8.68 8.88
C GLU A 197 -15.85 7.55 9.68
N ILE A 198 -16.11 6.41 9.04
CA ILE A 198 -16.69 5.21 9.67
C ILE A 198 -15.79 4.72 10.81
N ALA A 199 -14.47 4.70 10.60
CA ALA A 199 -13.51 4.33 11.63
C ALA A 199 -13.50 5.32 12.82
N CYS A 200 -13.64 6.64 12.56
CA CYS A 200 -13.77 7.64 13.62
C CYS A 200 -15.04 7.42 14.45
N ASP A 201 -16.16 7.06 13.82
CA ASP A 201 -17.40 6.72 14.53
C ASP A 201 -17.25 5.49 15.41
N TYR A 202 -16.68 4.41 14.88
CA TYR A 202 -16.44 3.19 15.64
C TYR A 202 -15.53 3.42 16.84
N LEU A 203 -14.44 4.16 16.66
CA LEU A 203 -13.46 4.40 17.70
C LEU A 203 -13.90 5.50 18.70
N GLY A 204 -14.93 6.27 18.38
CA GLY A 204 -15.34 7.45 19.16
C GLY A 204 -14.27 8.54 19.15
N LEU A 205 -13.61 8.75 18.01
CA LEU A 205 -12.55 9.75 17.82
C LEU A 205 -12.98 10.81 16.79
N GLU A 206 -12.33 11.97 16.81
CA GLU A 206 -12.78 13.16 16.06
C GLU A 206 -12.08 13.32 14.71
N THR A 207 -10.87 12.78 14.60
CA THR A 207 -9.99 12.96 13.44
C THR A 207 -9.35 11.63 13.07
N GLY A 208 -9.34 11.31 11.79
CA GLY A 208 -8.63 10.18 11.19
C GLY A 208 -7.73 10.66 10.07
N VAL A 209 -6.50 10.16 10.00
CA VAL A 209 -5.50 10.59 9.02
C VAL A 209 -4.73 9.39 8.48
N VAL A 210 -4.67 9.27 7.16
CA VAL A 210 -3.66 8.48 6.46
C VAL A 210 -2.56 9.43 6.02
N SER A 211 -1.31 9.06 6.30
CA SER A 211 -0.14 9.86 5.98
C SER A 211 0.84 9.10 5.12
N ARG A 212 1.65 9.86 4.39
CA ARG A 212 2.87 9.41 3.74
C ARG A 212 4.06 9.98 4.50
N ILE A 213 5.05 9.15 4.76
CA ILE A 213 6.30 9.56 5.40
C ILE A 213 7.41 9.45 4.37
N THR A 214 8.14 10.54 4.15
CA THR A 214 9.30 10.57 3.24
C THR A 214 10.47 11.24 3.95
N GLY A 215 11.46 10.45 4.39
CA GLY A 215 12.53 10.93 5.25
C GLY A 215 11.97 11.49 6.57
N THR A 216 12.16 12.79 6.82
CA THR A 216 11.65 13.48 8.00
C THR A 216 10.33 14.23 7.77
N ALA A 217 9.75 14.13 6.58
CA ALA A 217 8.50 14.78 6.23
C ALA A 217 7.31 13.85 6.45
N TYR A 218 6.31 14.35 7.18
CA TYR A 218 4.99 13.76 7.31
C TYR A 218 4.03 14.53 6.41
N THR A 219 3.43 13.87 5.41
CA THR A 219 2.47 14.48 4.51
C THR A 219 1.11 13.81 4.69
N VAL A 220 0.07 14.61 4.90
CA VAL A 220 -1.32 14.14 4.96
C VAL A 220 -1.70 13.62 3.57
N HIS A 221 -1.98 12.33 3.46
CA HIS A 221 -2.43 11.72 2.22
C HIS A 221 -3.95 11.81 2.12
N TRP A 222 -4.65 11.28 3.14
CA TRP A 222 -6.09 11.43 3.32
C TRP A 222 -6.41 11.85 4.75
N HIS A 223 -7.50 12.58 4.93
CA HIS A 223 -7.99 12.92 6.26
C HIS A 223 -9.51 12.97 6.32
N PHE A 224 -10.02 12.74 7.52
CA PHE A 224 -11.36 13.09 7.94
C PHE A 224 -11.25 13.79 9.29
N THR A 225 -12.00 14.87 9.52
CA THR A 225 -11.98 15.57 10.80
C THR A 225 -13.30 16.27 11.09
N ARG A 226 -13.76 16.17 12.34
CA ARG A 226 -14.89 16.96 12.87
C ARG A 226 -14.45 18.29 13.46
N LEU A 227 -13.15 18.48 13.67
CA LEU A 227 -12.60 19.69 14.27
C LEU A 227 -12.50 20.84 13.25
N PRO A 228 -12.87 22.06 13.63
CA PRO A 228 -12.65 23.24 12.78
C PRO A 228 -11.15 23.52 12.67
N GLY A 229 -10.64 23.66 11.44
CA GLY A 229 -9.23 23.92 11.18
C GLY A 229 -8.81 23.62 9.74
N THR A 230 -7.52 23.82 9.45
CA THR A 230 -6.91 23.68 8.12
C THR A 230 -6.12 22.38 7.98
N LEU A 231 -6.64 21.24 8.47
CA LEU A 231 -6.11 19.95 8.05
C LEU A 231 -6.57 19.72 6.60
N ALA A 232 -5.63 19.47 5.69
CA ALA A 232 -5.92 19.28 4.28
C ALA A 232 -4.98 18.24 3.69
N ASN A 233 -5.45 17.50 2.68
CA ASN A 233 -4.61 16.59 1.92
C ASN A 233 -3.45 17.38 1.28
N GLY A 234 -2.24 16.81 1.31
CA GLY A 234 -1.01 17.46 0.86
C GLY A 234 -0.30 18.31 1.92
N ASN A 235 -0.95 18.65 3.04
CA ASN A 235 -0.27 19.38 4.12
C ASN A 235 0.92 18.56 4.64
N THR A 236 2.07 19.22 4.77
CA THR A 236 3.32 18.59 5.21
C THR A 236 3.81 19.21 6.51
N LEU A 237 4.21 18.36 7.45
CA LEU A 237 4.71 18.69 8.77
C LEU A 237 6.04 17.94 9.02
N PRO A 238 6.95 18.46 9.86
CA PRO A 238 8.07 17.66 10.33
C PRO A 238 7.58 16.45 11.13
N LEU A 239 8.06 15.25 10.81
CA LEU A 239 7.64 13.99 11.44
C LEU A 239 7.80 14.03 12.97
N GLU A 240 8.91 14.59 13.46
CA GLU A 240 9.20 14.78 14.88
C GLU A 240 8.17 15.64 15.63
N ARG A 241 7.38 16.45 14.91
CA ARG A 241 6.29 17.26 15.48
C ARG A 241 4.94 16.55 15.47
N THR A 242 4.92 15.26 15.14
CA THR A 242 3.72 14.42 15.10
C THR A 242 3.89 13.22 16.04
N TYR A 243 2.79 12.72 16.63
CA TYR A 243 2.85 11.48 17.42
C TYR A 243 3.24 10.26 16.57
N CYS A 244 3.13 10.32 15.25
CA CYS A 244 3.58 9.28 14.34
C CYS A 244 5.08 8.95 14.51
N SER A 245 5.90 9.92 14.92
CA SER A 245 7.33 9.69 15.20
C SER A 245 7.57 8.64 16.31
N LEU A 246 6.69 8.61 17.32
CA LEU A 246 6.74 7.63 18.43
C LEU A 246 6.45 6.21 17.94
N MET A 247 5.59 6.09 16.92
CA MET A 247 5.15 4.82 16.36
C MET A 247 6.17 4.27 15.34
N VAL A 248 6.68 5.13 14.45
CA VAL A 248 7.64 4.72 13.40
C VAL A 248 8.91 4.10 13.97
N GLN A 249 9.34 4.52 15.17
CA GLN A 249 10.49 3.93 15.85
C GLN A 249 10.23 2.50 16.35
N SER A 250 9.01 2.18 16.75
CA SER A 250 8.66 0.85 17.27
C SER A 250 8.12 -0.10 16.19
N GLY A 251 7.56 0.43 15.11
CA GLY A 251 6.89 -0.35 14.06
C GLY A 251 5.63 -1.09 14.54
N GLN A 252 5.12 -0.75 15.73
CA GLN A 252 3.98 -1.39 16.35
C GLN A 252 2.84 -0.40 16.56
N VAL A 253 1.62 -0.91 16.72
CA VAL A 253 0.45 -0.08 17.05
C VAL A 253 0.72 0.75 18.30
N LEU A 254 0.48 2.06 18.21
CA LEU A 254 0.60 2.99 19.32
C LEU A 254 -0.80 3.38 19.80
N ALA A 255 -1.06 3.19 21.09
CA ALA A 255 -2.31 3.56 21.73
C ALA A 255 -2.03 4.40 22.97
N ILE A 256 -2.63 5.58 23.04
CA ILE A 256 -2.53 6.53 24.14
C ILE A 256 -3.94 7.01 24.47
N ASP A 257 -4.48 6.57 25.59
CA ASP A 257 -5.83 6.90 26.06
C ASP A 257 -5.92 8.28 26.74
N ASN A 258 -4.83 8.73 27.36
CA ASN A 258 -4.69 10.06 27.97
C ASN A 258 -3.24 10.57 27.84
N MET A 259 -3.02 11.51 26.92
CA MET A 259 -1.71 12.08 26.60
C MET A 259 -1.15 12.87 27.76
N GLY A 260 -1.97 13.70 28.41
CA GLY A 260 -1.56 14.54 29.54
C GLY A 260 -1.02 13.73 30.72
N GLN A 261 -1.47 12.49 30.90
CA GLN A 261 -0.99 11.56 31.94
C GLN A 261 0.04 10.53 31.42
N SER A 262 0.36 10.56 30.13
CA SER A 262 1.30 9.61 29.53
C SER A 262 2.77 10.03 29.72
N PRO A 263 3.72 9.10 29.52
CA PRO A 263 5.15 9.42 29.44
C PRO A 263 5.52 10.42 28.32
N TYR A 264 4.60 10.66 27.38
CA TYR A 264 4.79 11.52 26.21
C TYR A 264 4.12 12.90 26.36
N SER A 265 3.64 13.24 27.56
CA SER A 265 2.95 14.53 27.83
C SER A 265 3.79 15.78 27.50
N SER A 266 5.11 15.66 27.42
CA SER A 266 6.00 16.76 27.00
C SER A 266 6.23 16.84 25.48
N HIS A 267 5.58 15.98 24.67
CA HIS A 267 5.83 15.91 23.23
C HIS A 267 5.36 17.19 22.50
N PRO A 268 6.14 17.75 21.55
CA PRO A 268 5.80 19.01 20.87
C PRO A 268 4.42 19.00 20.18
N CYS A 269 4.00 17.84 19.66
CA CYS A 269 2.69 17.64 19.06
C CYS A 269 1.54 17.94 20.06
N TYR A 270 1.69 17.56 21.33
CA TYR A 270 0.67 17.82 22.35
C TYR A 270 0.49 19.31 22.61
N GLN A 271 1.60 20.04 22.71
CA GLN A 271 1.58 21.50 22.90
C GLN A 271 0.97 22.23 21.71
N ALA A 272 1.16 21.73 20.50
CA ALA A 272 0.66 22.36 19.28
C ALA A 272 -0.83 22.08 19.01
N PHE A 273 -1.30 20.86 19.28
CA PHE A 273 -2.62 20.40 18.83
C PHE A 273 -3.59 20.03 19.96
N GLY A 274 -3.10 19.82 21.19
CA GLY A 274 -3.94 19.48 22.35
C GLY A 274 -4.69 18.15 22.22
N LEU A 275 -4.11 17.18 21.51
CA LEU A 275 -4.71 15.87 21.29
C LEU A 275 -4.44 14.96 22.50
N GLU A 276 -5.50 14.57 23.19
CA GLU A 276 -5.45 13.80 24.44
C GLU A 276 -5.53 12.29 24.23
N SER A 277 -6.24 11.83 23.21
CA SER A 277 -6.30 10.40 22.88
C SER A 277 -5.84 10.16 21.45
N TYR A 278 -5.10 9.07 21.26
CA TYR A 278 -4.40 8.75 20.01
C TYR A 278 -4.26 7.24 19.80
N LEU A 279 -4.66 6.75 18.63
CA LEU A 279 -4.48 5.37 18.18
C LEU A 279 -3.92 5.36 16.77
N ALA A 280 -2.81 4.66 16.54
CA ALA A 280 -2.16 4.63 15.24
C ALA A 280 -1.56 3.27 14.89
N ALA A 281 -1.55 2.95 13.61
CA ALA A 281 -0.87 1.80 13.04
C ALA A 281 0.02 2.19 11.84
N PRO A 282 1.13 1.49 11.62
CA PRO A 282 1.95 1.68 10.43
C PRO A 282 1.26 1.12 9.19
N VAL A 283 1.40 1.85 8.07
CA VAL A 283 1.00 1.41 6.73
C VAL A 283 2.25 0.93 6.02
N TRP A 284 2.29 -0.37 5.72
CA TRP A 284 3.43 -1.04 5.09
C TRP A 284 3.16 -1.29 3.62
N ILE A 285 4.12 -0.94 2.76
CA ILE A 285 4.12 -1.27 1.33
C ILE A 285 5.49 -1.84 1.00
N ASP A 286 5.54 -3.03 0.38
CA ASP A 286 6.77 -3.72 -0.02
C ASP A 286 7.82 -3.90 1.11
N GLY A 287 7.37 -4.05 2.35
CA GLY A 287 8.24 -4.24 3.52
C GLY A 287 8.80 -2.96 4.14
N GLU A 288 8.48 -1.79 3.58
CA GLU A 288 8.86 -0.48 4.09
C GLU A 288 7.64 0.28 4.64
N ILE A 289 7.87 1.18 5.59
CA ILE A 289 6.79 2.05 6.10
C ILE A 289 6.52 3.14 5.07
N PHE A 290 5.39 3.02 4.36
CA PHE A 290 4.88 4.09 3.51
C PHE A 290 4.44 5.30 4.33
N GLY A 291 3.82 5.04 5.49
CA GLY A 291 3.37 6.06 6.42
C GLY A 291 2.50 5.47 7.53
N THR A 292 1.49 6.20 7.97
CA THR A 292 0.67 5.79 9.11
C THR A 292 -0.81 6.01 8.84
N ILE A 293 -1.65 5.19 9.46
CA ILE A 293 -3.03 5.53 9.73
C ILE A 293 -3.15 5.86 11.22
N ASN A 294 -3.78 6.98 11.54
CA ASN A 294 -3.94 7.40 12.92
C ASN A 294 -5.28 8.08 13.18
N PHE A 295 -5.75 7.97 14.41
CA PHE A 295 -6.99 8.51 14.90
C PHE A 295 -6.75 9.25 16.20
N SER A 296 -7.41 10.39 16.40
CA SER A 296 -7.18 11.23 17.56
C SER A 296 -8.41 12.04 17.99
N ALA A 297 -8.43 12.44 19.25
CA ALA A 297 -9.42 13.38 19.80
C ALA A 297 -8.80 14.31 20.86
N ARG A 298 -9.45 15.45 21.11
CA ARG A 298 -9.01 16.42 22.15
C ARG A 298 -9.38 16.04 23.58
N ASN A 299 -10.23 15.04 23.76
CA ASN A 299 -10.65 14.56 25.07
C ASN A 299 -9.92 13.26 25.42
N PRO A 300 -9.54 13.07 26.70
CA PRO A 300 -9.03 11.79 27.16
C PRO A 300 -10.17 10.76 27.16
N ARG A 301 -9.83 9.49 26.96
CA ARG A 301 -10.82 8.42 27.02
C ARG A 301 -11.14 8.06 28.47
N SER A 302 -12.39 7.66 28.71
CA SER A 302 -12.81 7.07 29.99
C SER A 302 -12.29 5.63 30.18
N ARG A 303 -12.11 4.90 29.08
CA ARG A 303 -11.55 3.55 29.04
C ARG A 303 -10.32 3.46 28.13
N PRO A 304 -9.32 2.62 28.47
CA PRO A 304 -8.21 2.32 27.56
C PRO A 304 -8.67 1.75 26.22
N PHE A 305 -7.83 1.88 25.18
CA PHE A 305 -8.11 1.23 23.89
C PHE A 305 -8.07 -0.30 24.02
N THR A 306 -9.12 -0.97 23.53
CA THR A 306 -9.23 -2.43 23.62
C THR A 306 -8.31 -3.14 22.63
N ALA A 307 -8.09 -4.44 22.85
CA ALA A 307 -7.34 -5.26 21.89
C ALA A 307 -8.05 -5.31 20.52
N THR A 308 -9.37 -5.26 20.52
CA THR A 308 -10.21 -5.23 19.32
C THR A 308 -10.03 -3.94 18.54
N GLU A 309 -10.05 -2.78 19.20
CA GLU A 309 -9.81 -1.47 18.56
C GLU A 309 -8.41 -1.40 17.92
N LYS A 310 -7.38 -1.93 18.60
CA LYS A 310 -6.00 -2.02 18.07
C LYS A 310 -5.92 -2.94 16.86
N MET A 311 -6.57 -4.10 16.90
CA MET A 311 -6.66 -5.03 15.78
C MET A 311 -7.39 -4.40 14.60
N PHE A 312 -8.51 -3.71 14.86
CA PHE A 312 -9.29 -3.00 13.85
C PHE A 312 -8.43 -2.01 13.07
N VAL A 313 -7.71 -1.11 13.76
CA VAL A 313 -6.83 -0.12 13.10
C VAL A 313 -5.68 -0.79 12.36
N THR A 314 -5.15 -1.91 12.86
CA THR A 314 -4.11 -2.69 12.16
C THR A 314 -4.61 -3.27 10.84
N LEU A 315 -5.82 -3.84 10.83
CA LEU A 315 -6.42 -4.40 9.62
C LEU A 315 -6.83 -3.29 8.64
N LEU A 316 -7.35 -2.18 9.15
CA LEU A 316 -7.65 -1.00 8.34
C LEU A 316 -6.38 -0.44 7.69
N ALA A 317 -5.24 -0.44 8.39
CA ALA A 317 -3.95 -0.03 7.82
C ALA A 317 -3.52 -0.91 6.64
N ARG A 318 -3.82 -2.22 6.68
CA ARG A 318 -3.55 -3.15 5.56
C ARG A 318 -4.45 -2.85 4.36
N TRP A 319 -5.75 -2.64 4.60
CA TRP A 319 -6.66 -2.22 3.53
C TRP A 319 -6.22 -0.89 2.90
N VAL A 320 -5.83 0.10 3.71
CA VAL A 320 -5.27 1.35 3.21
C VAL A 320 -4.02 1.12 2.37
N ALA A 321 -3.11 0.24 2.80
CA ALA A 321 -1.93 -0.11 2.02
C ALA A 321 -2.30 -0.66 0.64
N ASP A 322 -3.29 -1.55 0.55
CA ASP A 322 -3.76 -2.11 -0.72
C ASP A 322 -4.35 -1.03 -1.64
N VAL A 323 -5.17 -0.11 -1.11
CA VAL A 323 -5.75 1.00 -1.89
C VAL A 323 -4.65 1.94 -2.40
N VAL A 324 -3.70 2.33 -1.54
CA VAL A 324 -2.57 3.18 -1.92
C VAL A 324 -1.69 2.50 -2.97
N TYR A 325 -1.41 1.20 -2.80
CA TYR A 325 -0.61 0.44 -3.75
C TYR A 325 -1.26 0.36 -5.13
N GLN A 326 -2.58 0.12 -5.18
CA GLN A 326 -3.33 0.14 -6.44
C GLN A 326 -3.28 1.52 -7.11
N GLN A 327 -3.43 2.61 -6.35
CA GLN A 327 -3.35 3.97 -6.88
C GLN A 327 -1.94 4.30 -7.40
N LEU A 328 -0.88 3.97 -6.66
CA LEU A 328 0.51 4.18 -7.08
C LEU A 328 0.84 3.40 -8.36
N ASN A 329 0.38 2.16 -8.47
CA ASN A 329 0.57 1.35 -9.66
C ASN A 329 -0.19 1.92 -10.86
N ALA A 330 -1.45 2.33 -10.68
CA ALA A 330 -2.23 2.97 -11.73
C ALA A 330 -1.56 4.27 -12.22
N GLU A 331 -1.09 5.12 -11.30
CA GLU A 331 -0.36 6.34 -11.64
C GLU A 331 0.97 6.04 -12.37
N THR A 332 1.70 5.03 -11.93
CA THR A 332 2.98 4.65 -12.54
C THR A 332 2.77 4.13 -13.96
N LEU A 333 1.80 3.23 -14.16
CA LEU A 333 1.43 2.75 -15.49
C LEU A 333 0.98 3.89 -16.38
N ASN A 334 0.13 4.79 -15.89
CA ASN A 334 -0.33 5.95 -16.66
C ASN A 334 0.83 6.88 -17.07
N LYS A 335 1.78 7.15 -16.16
CA LYS A 335 2.99 7.93 -16.47
C LYS A 335 3.86 7.26 -17.51
N LEU A 336 4.10 5.95 -17.40
CA LEU A 336 4.88 5.18 -18.38
C LEU A 336 4.21 5.24 -19.76
N VAL A 337 2.91 4.95 -19.84
CA VAL A 337 2.13 5.00 -21.09
C VAL A 337 2.18 6.41 -21.71
N THR A 338 2.02 7.47 -20.92
CA THR A 338 1.97 8.85 -21.42
C THR A 338 3.33 9.36 -21.87
N GLN A 339 4.43 8.83 -21.31
CA GLN A 339 5.80 9.26 -21.64
C GLN A 339 6.47 8.43 -22.72
N MET A 340 5.90 7.31 -23.14
CA MET A 340 6.49 6.53 -24.23
C MET A 340 6.39 7.29 -25.56
N PRO A 341 7.50 7.41 -26.31
CA PRO A 341 7.43 7.91 -27.67
C PRO A 341 6.60 6.93 -28.50
N GLY A 342 5.71 7.42 -29.35
CA GLY A 342 4.83 6.56 -30.16
C GLY A 342 3.47 6.28 -29.51
N MET A 343 2.82 5.19 -29.92
CA MET A 343 1.45 4.83 -29.54
C MET A 343 1.36 3.36 -29.18
N LEU A 344 1.01 3.07 -27.92
CA LEU A 344 0.45 1.77 -27.54
C LEU A 344 -1.00 1.67 -27.98
N TYR A 345 -1.40 0.47 -28.41
CA TYR A 345 -2.76 0.19 -28.82
C TYR A 345 -3.15 -1.27 -28.62
N GLN A 346 -4.46 -1.49 -28.53
CA GLN A 346 -5.08 -2.77 -28.85
C GLN A 346 -5.90 -2.59 -30.11
N TYR A 347 -5.75 -3.49 -31.08
CA TYR A 347 -6.55 -3.51 -32.30
C TYR A 347 -7.36 -4.81 -32.34
N ARG A 348 -8.65 -4.75 -32.63
CA ARG A 348 -9.52 -5.92 -32.68
C ARG A 348 -10.20 -6.03 -34.04
N LEU A 349 -10.13 -7.21 -34.64
CA LEU A 349 -10.79 -7.55 -35.90
C LEU A 349 -11.77 -8.71 -35.67
N TRP A 350 -13.01 -8.51 -36.08
CA TRP A 350 -14.05 -9.53 -36.01
C TRP A 350 -14.16 -10.31 -37.33
N PRO A 351 -14.73 -11.53 -37.30
CA PRO A 351 -14.90 -12.36 -38.51
C PRO A 351 -15.77 -11.73 -39.61
N ASP A 352 -16.62 -10.75 -39.27
CA ASP A 352 -17.45 -9.99 -40.22
C ASP A 352 -16.69 -8.82 -40.88
N GLY A 353 -15.43 -8.61 -40.50
CA GLY A 353 -14.57 -7.54 -41.02
C GLY A 353 -14.69 -6.21 -40.26
N HIS A 354 -15.59 -6.11 -39.27
CA HIS A 354 -15.61 -4.94 -38.38
C HIS A 354 -14.33 -4.89 -37.55
N SER A 355 -13.80 -3.70 -37.31
CA SER A 355 -12.63 -3.53 -36.47
C SER A 355 -12.63 -2.22 -35.67
N THR A 356 -12.00 -2.27 -34.50
CA THR A 356 -11.87 -1.13 -33.58
C THR A 356 -10.50 -1.15 -32.90
N PHE A 357 -10.17 -0.08 -32.20
CA PHE A 357 -9.07 -0.04 -31.26
C PHE A 357 -9.62 0.05 -29.82
N PRO A 358 -9.88 -1.09 -29.13
CA PRO A 358 -10.45 -1.08 -27.78
C PRO A 358 -9.65 -0.25 -26.76
N TYR A 359 -8.34 -0.12 -26.99
CA TYR A 359 -7.46 0.72 -26.20
C TYR A 359 -6.50 1.46 -27.11
N THR A 360 -6.28 2.74 -26.84
CA THR A 360 -5.17 3.52 -27.40
C THR A 360 -4.59 4.41 -26.32
N SER A 361 -3.27 4.50 -26.28
CA SER A 361 -2.58 5.50 -25.45
C SER A 361 -2.79 6.92 -26.01
N PRO A 362 -2.56 7.98 -25.20
CA PRO A 362 -2.62 9.37 -25.66
C PRO A 362 -1.75 9.66 -26.91
N GLY A 363 -0.73 8.84 -27.16
CA GLY A 363 0.10 8.90 -28.36
C GLY A 363 -0.66 8.75 -29.68
N SER A 364 -1.86 8.15 -29.68
CA SER A 364 -2.74 8.06 -30.86
C SER A 364 -3.10 9.42 -31.44
N GLN A 365 -3.39 10.39 -30.56
CA GLN A 365 -3.71 11.75 -30.99
C GLN A 365 -2.50 12.43 -31.64
N VAL A 366 -1.29 12.08 -31.20
CA VAL A 366 -0.04 12.63 -31.74
C VAL A 366 0.30 12.00 -33.09
N ILE A 367 0.22 10.67 -33.21
CA ILE A 367 0.59 9.95 -34.43
C ILE A 367 -0.49 10.09 -35.51
N HIS A 368 -1.73 9.70 -35.19
CA HIS A 368 -2.82 9.60 -36.16
C HIS A 368 -3.77 10.80 -36.14
N GLY A 369 -3.74 11.62 -35.07
CA GLY A 369 -4.70 12.71 -34.90
C GLY A 369 -6.10 12.24 -34.54
N VAL A 370 -6.24 10.99 -34.08
CA VAL A 370 -7.51 10.35 -33.74
C VAL A 370 -7.57 10.13 -32.23
N THR A 371 -8.70 10.50 -31.62
CA THR A 371 -8.93 10.33 -30.19
C THR A 371 -9.18 8.87 -29.82
N ALA A 372 -8.91 8.50 -28.58
CA ALA A 372 -9.18 7.13 -28.10
C ALA A 372 -10.66 6.73 -28.23
N GLU A 373 -11.57 7.69 -28.06
CA GLU A 373 -13.02 7.46 -28.15
C GLU A 373 -13.49 7.20 -29.58
N GLU A 374 -12.90 7.91 -30.56
CA GLU A 374 -13.18 7.67 -31.98
C GLU A 374 -12.65 6.30 -32.40
N ALA A 375 -11.39 6.01 -32.09
CA ALA A 375 -10.74 4.76 -32.46
C ALA A 375 -11.39 3.53 -31.81
N ALA A 376 -11.94 3.67 -30.59
CA ALA A 376 -12.66 2.59 -29.91
C ALA A 376 -14.02 2.26 -30.54
N ARG A 377 -14.64 3.21 -31.24
CA ARG A 377 -15.92 2.99 -31.95
C ARG A 377 -15.73 2.43 -33.34
N ASP A 378 -14.70 2.89 -34.04
CA ASP A 378 -14.42 2.51 -35.43
C ASP A 378 -12.93 2.70 -35.71
N ALA A 379 -12.28 1.69 -36.28
CA ALA A 379 -10.86 1.76 -36.67
C ALA A 379 -10.63 2.55 -37.97
N SER A 380 -11.67 2.78 -38.79
CA SER A 380 -11.56 3.41 -40.11
C SER A 380 -10.81 4.75 -40.11
N PRO A 381 -11.03 5.68 -39.15
CA PRO A 381 -10.30 6.95 -39.10
C PRO A 381 -8.77 6.79 -38.95
N VAL A 382 -8.29 5.70 -38.35
CA VAL A 382 -6.85 5.41 -38.24
C VAL A 382 -6.31 4.92 -39.57
N PHE A 383 -7.02 4.03 -40.26
CA PHE A 383 -6.63 3.51 -41.58
C PHE A 383 -6.71 4.58 -42.68
N GLU A 384 -7.65 5.52 -42.60
CA GLU A 384 -7.77 6.66 -43.54
C GLU A 384 -6.55 7.58 -43.54
N ARG A 385 -5.73 7.54 -42.48
CA ARG A 385 -4.48 8.31 -42.38
C ARG A 385 -3.29 7.63 -43.05
N ILE A 386 -3.42 6.37 -43.47
CA ILE A 386 -2.35 5.64 -44.13
C ILE A 386 -2.20 6.16 -45.57
N HIS A 387 -0.96 6.25 -46.05
CA HIS A 387 -0.68 6.64 -47.42
C HIS A 387 -1.37 5.68 -48.40
N PRO A 388 -2.06 6.15 -49.46
CA PRO A 388 -2.86 5.32 -50.36
C PRO A 388 -2.11 4.10 -50.92
N ASP A 389 -0.84 4.27 -51.29
CA ASP A 389 0.02 3.19 -51.79
C ASP A 389 0.32 2.09 -50.75
N ASP A 390 0.27 2.41 -49.46
CA ASP A 390 0.65 1.50 -48.37
C ASP A 390 -0.56 0.77 -47.76
N VAL A 391 -1.80 1.24 -48.02
CA VAL A 391 -3.04 0.68 -47.46
C VAL A 391 -3.19 -0.82 -47.75
N ALA A 392 -2.94 -1.24 -49.00
CA ALA A 392 -3.06 -2.64 -49.38
C ALA A 392 -2.05 -3.52 -48.64
N GLY A 393 -0.79 -3.09 -48.55
CA GLY A 393 0.25 -3.83 -47.85
C GLY A 393 0.01 -3.95 -46.34
N VAL A 394 -0.47 -2.89 -45.71
CA VAL A 394 -0.87 -2.91 -44.29
C VAL A 394 -2.01 -3.91 -44.07
N SER A 395 -3.06 -3.84 -44.89
CA SER A 395 -4.20 -4.76 -44.77
C SER A 395 -3.78 -6.22 -44.97
N GLU A 396 -3.04 -6.53 -46.02
CA GLU A 396 -2.58 -7.90 -46.31
C GLU A 396 -1.69 -8.46 -45.20
N SER A 397 -0.78 -7.65 -44.64
CA SER A 397 0.08 -8.08 -43.54
C SER A 397 -0.69 -8.35 -42.25
N ILE A 398 -1.72 -7.55 -41.93
CA ILE A 398 -2.62 -7.80 -40.79
C ILE A 398 -3.37 -9.12 -40.99
N HIS A 399 -3.93 -9.35 -42.18
CA HIS A 399 -4.62 -10.61 -42.50
C HIS A 399 -3.70 -11.83 -42.42
N ALA A 400 -2.44 -11.69 -42.87
CA ALA A 400 -1.44 -12.74 -42.76
C ALA A 400 -1.16 -13.09 -41.29
N SER A 401 -0.93 -12.08 -40.43
CA SER A 401 -0.77 -12.27 -38.98
C SER A 401 -2.03 -12.88 -38.35
N ALA A 402 -3.23 -12.47 -38.78
CA ALA A 402 -4.49 -13.04 -38.30
C ALA A 402 -4.61 -14.54 -38.61
N ALA A 403 -4.18 -14.95 -39.80
CA ALA A 403 -4.26 -16.33 -40.25
C ALA A 403 -3.18 -17.23 -39.63
N SER A 404 -1.97 -16.72 -39.42
CA SER A 404 -0.84 -17.49 -38.86
C SER A 404 -0.73 -17.41 -37.33
N LEU A 405 -1.32 -16.38 -36.71
CA LEU A 405 -1.08 -15.98 -35.32
C LEU A 405 0.39 -15.67 -35.01
N GLU A 406 1.17 -15.28 -36.02
CA GLU A 406 2.53 -14.77 -35.84
C GLU A 406 2.53 -13.26 -35.57
N ASP A 407 3.57 -12.77 -34.88
CA ASP A 407 3.76 -11.35 -34.59
C ASP A 407 3.69 -10.50 -35.87
N TRP A 408 2.85 -9.47 -35.84
CA TRP A 408 2.71 -8.51 -36.92
C TRP A 408 3.80 -7.45 -36.83
N GLN A 409 4.50 -7.21 -37.94
CA GLN A 409 5.45 -6.10 -38.07
C GLN A 409 5.31 -5.48 -39.47
N HIS A 410 5.18 -4.15 -39.54
CA HIS A 410 5.08 -3.46 -40.82
C HIS A 410 5.55 -2.00 -40.73
N GLN A 411 6.20 -1.51 -41.79
CA GLN A 411 6.57 -0.10 -41.94
C GLN A 411 5.74 0.53 -43.06
N TYR A 412 5.14 1.68 -42.79
CA TYR A 412 4.23 2.36 -43.73
C TYR A 412 4.21 3.86 -43.46
N ARG A 413 3.66 4.62 -44.41
CA ARG A 413 3.54 6.07 -44.28
C ARG A 413 2.17 6.46 -43.76
N ILE A 414 2.13 7.46 -42.89
CA ILE A 414 0.90 8.06 -42.37
C ILE A 414 0.91 9.58 -42.55
N GLN A 415 -0.28 10.17 -42.63
CA GLN A 415 -0.45 11.61 -42.70
C GLN A 415 -0.31 12.22 -41.30
N CYS A 416 0.77 12.97 -41.09
CA CYS A 416 1.04 13.63 -39.81
C CYS A 416 0.07 14.78 -39.56
N HIS A 417 -0.22 15.07 -38.29
CA HIS A 417 -1.08 16.18 -37.88
C HIS A 417 -0.52 17.57 -38.27
N THR A 418 0.80 17.70 -38.45
CA THR A 418 1.46 18.94 -38.91
C THR A 418 1.44 19.13 -40.43
N GLY A 419 0.91 18.17 -41.17
CA GLY A 419 1.00 18.09 -42.62
C GLY A 419 2.26 17.35 -43.09
N GLY A 420 2.14 16.58 -44.17
CA GLY A 420 3.20 15.73 -44.71
C GLY A 420 3.05 14.24 -44.35
N TRP A 421 3.85 13.41 -45.01
CA TRP A 421 3.88 11.96 -44.82
C TRP A 421 5.05 11.56 -43.92
N HIS A 422 4.76 10.89 -42.81
CA HIS A 422 5.75 10.36 -41.87
C HIS A 422 5.83 8.85 -41.98
N TRP A 423 7.02 8.29 -41.81
CA TRP A 423 7.21 6.85 -41.74
C TRP A 423 6.94 6.39 -40.31
N VAL A 424 6.12 5.35 -40.17
CA VAL A 424 5.87 4.68 -38.90
C VAL A 424 6.18 3.19 -38.99
N GLU A 425 6.50 2.61 -37.85
CA GLU A 425 6.74 1.18 -37.67
C GLU A 425 5.77 0.63 -36.64
N GLY A 426 4.88 -0.24 -37.10
CA GLY A 426 3.94 -0.96 -36.25
C GLY A 426 4.48 -2.34 -35.91
N GLN A 427 4.35 -2.72 -34.64
CA GLN A 427 4.64 -4.07 -34.14
C GLN A 427 3.55 -4.51 -33.18
N ALA A 428 3.03 -5.74 -33.32
CA ALA A 428 1.98 -6.24 -32.44
C ALA A 428 1.94 -7.77 -32.35
N THR A 429 1.52 -8.29 -31.19
CA THR A 429 1.33 -9.72 -30.97
C THR A 429 -0.15 -10.06 -31.04
N PRO A 430 -0.59 -10.99 -31.92
CA PRO A 430 -1.98 -11.42 -32.02
C PRO A 430 -2.40 -12.38 -30.90
N GLU A 431 -3.66 -12.28 -30.50
CA GLU A 431 -4.35 -13.17 -29.56
C GLU A 431 -5.74 -13.50 -30.11
N GLN A 432 -6.07 -14.79 -30.25
CA GLN A 432 -7.40 -15.20 -30.66
C GLN A 432 -8.35 -15.25 -29.46
N LEU A 433 -9.46 -14.51 -29.53
CA LEU A 433 -10.46 -14.44 -28.47
C LEU A 433 -11.54 -15.54 -28.62
N PRO A 434 -12.25 -15.91 -27.54
CA PRO A 434 -13.28 -16.96 -27.57
C PRO A 434 -14.46 -16.72 -28.53
N ASP A 435 -14.72 -15.47 -28.90
CA ASP A 435 -15.76 -15.11 -29.86
C ASP A 435 -15.32 -15.17 -31.33
N GLY A 436 -14.08 -15.66 -31.58
CA GLY A 436 -13.50 -15.80 -32.91
C GLY A 436 -12.85 -14.53 -33.46
N SER A 437 -12.92 -13.41 -32.74
CA SER A 437 -12.17 -12.20 -33.09
C SER A 437 -10.69 -12.34 -32.75
N ILE A 438 -9.85 -11.54 -33.39
CA ILE A 438 -8.41 -11.48 -33.11
C ILE A 438 -8.10 -10.10 -32.52
N LEU A 439 -7.36 -10.10 -31.42
CA LEU A 439 -6.92 -8.91 -30.68
C LEU A 439 -5.39 -8.82 -30.79
N TRP A 440 -4.88 -7.72 -31.30
CA TRP A 440 -3.45 -7.43 -31.32
C TRP A 440 -3.12 -6.45 -30.22
N HIS A 441 -2.08 -6.75 -29.44
CA HIS A 441 -1.47 -5.81 -28.48
C HIS A 441 -0.19 -5.29 -29.10
N GLY A 442 -0.13 -3.98 -29.37
CA GLY A 442 0.92 -3.43 -30.21
C GLY A 442 1.39 -2.03 -29.86
N TYR A 443 2.43 -1.64 -30.57
CA TYR A 443 3.10 -0.36 -30.48
C TYR A 443 3.41 0.18 -31.89
N ILE A 444 3.12 1.45 -32.13
CA ILE A 444 3.48 2.18 -33.35
C ILE A 444 4.50 3.26 -33.00
N ALA A 445 5.68 3.18 -33.62
CA ALA A 445 6.75 4.17 -33.50
C ALA A 445 6.73 5.14 -34.69
N ASP A 446 6.95 6.44 -34.45
CA ASP A 446 7.36 7.37 -35.51
C ASP A 446 8.85 7.17 -35.79
N ILE A 447 9.17 6.79 -37.02
CA ILE A 447 10.53 6.53 -37.49
C ILE A 447 10.93 7.49 -38.63
N HIS A 448 10.17 8.57 -38.83
CA HIS A 448 10.41 9.51 -39.92
C HIS A 448 11.80 10.15 -39.88
N GLU A 449 12.25 10.61 -38.70
CA GLU A 449 13.59 11.21 -38.58
C GLU A 449 14.69 10.18 -38.81
N ARG A 450 14.49 8.92 -38.40
CA ARG A 450 15.41 7.82 -38.69
C ARG A 450 15.56 7.63 -40.21
N HIS A 451 14.43 7.53 -40.93
CA HIS A 451 14.42 7.45 -42.39
C HIS A 451 15.07 8.68 -43.05
N ARG A 452 14.79 9.88 -42.56
CA ARG A 452 15.34 11.12 -43.11
C ARG A 452 16.86 11.18 -42.96
N ILE A 453 17.39 10.79 -41.79
CA ILE A 453 18.83 10.71 -41.55
C ILE A 453 19.47 9.69 -42.50
N ASP A 454 18.87 8.52 -42.66
CA ASP A 454 19.38 7.50 -43.58
C ASP A 454 19.33 7.96 -45.04
N GLU A 455 18.28 8.65 -45.48
CA GLU A 455 18.21 9.24 -46.81
C GLU A 455 19.27 10.33 -47.04
N ILE A 456 19.48 11.21 -46.05
CA ILE A 456 20.51 12.25 -46.13
C ILE A 456 21.90 11.63 -46.19
N LYS A 457 22.16 10.61 -45.35
CA LYS A 457 23.41 9.85 -45.33
C LYS A 457 23.69 9.25 -46.72
N ASN A 458 22.72 8.54 -47.29
CA ASN A 458 22.86 7.89 -48.59
C ASN A 458 23.05 8.90 -49.72
N ARG A 459 22.29 10.02 -49.69
CA ARG A 459 22.45 11.11 -50.67
C ARG A 459 23.81 11.78 -50.55
N PHE A 460 24.30 12.01 -49.34
CA PHE A 460 25.62 12.61 -49.10
C PHE A 460 26.73 11.71 -49.64
N ILE A 461 26.71 10.42 -49.31
CA ILE A 461 27.71 9.44 -49.79
C ILE A 461 27.71 9.40 -51.33
N SER A 462 26.54 9.31 -51.95
CA SER A 462 26.41 9.30 -53.41
C SER A 462 26.92 10.58 -54.06
N THR A 463 26.55 11.75 -53.52
CA THR A 463 26.95 13.06 -54.05
C THR A 463 28.45 13.28 -53.93
N VAL A 464 29.04 13.04 -52.76
CA VAL A 464 30.48 13.20 -52.53
C VAL A 464 31.28 12.27 -53.43
N SER A 465 30.84 11.03 -53.60
CA SER A 465 31.51 10.07 -54.47
C SER A 465 31.50 10.53 -55.93
N HIS A 466 30.39 11.08 -56.43
CA HIS A 466 30.31 11.62 -57.79
C HIS A 466 31.21 12.86 -57.99
N GLU A 467 31.17 13.81 -57.05
CA GLU A 467 31.95 15.05 -57.13
C GLU A 467 33.46 14.81 -57.00
N LEU A 468 33.89 13.77 -56.27
CA LEU A 468 35.30 13.39 -56.18
C LEU A 468 35.79 12.57 -57.39
N ARG A 469 34.93 11.73 -57.97
CA ARG A 469 35.31 10.88 -59.13
C ARG A 469 35.70 11.72 -60.35
N THR A 470 34.98 12.81 -60.62
CA THR A 470 35.18 13.65 -61.80
C THR A 470 36.57 14.31 -61.88
N PRO A 471 37.07 15.02 -60.84
CA PRO A 471 38.41 15.59 -60.86
C PRO A 471 39.50 14.52 -60.83
N LEU A 472 39.33 13.41 -60.09
CA LEU A 472 40.28 12.30 -60.08
C LEU A 472 40.41 11.64 -61.46
N THR A 473 39.31 11.48 -62.19
CA THR A 473 39.32 10.96 -63.57
C THR A 473 40.07 11.92 -64.51
N SER A 474 39.84 13.22 -64.37
CA SER A 474 40.54 14.24 -65.16
C SER A 474 42.03 14.28 -64.85
N MET A 475 42.42 14.18 -63.57
CA MET A 475 43.82 14.10 -63.14
C MET A 475 44.50 12.83 -63.64
N SER A 476 43.84 11.67 -63.57
CA SER A 476 44.34 10.43 -64.18
C SER A 476 44.62 10.62 -65.66
N GLY A 477 43.66 11.15 -66.43
CA GLY A 477 43.83 11.37 -67.86
C GLY A 477 44.97 12.35 -68.19
N ALA A 478 45.09 13.45 -67.43
CA ALA A 478 46.19 14.40 -67.61
C ALA A 478 47.57 13.77 -67.27
N LEU A 479 47.66 13.01 -66.18
CA LEU A 479 48.87 12.31 -65.78
C LEU A 479 49.27 11.24 -66.80
N GLU A 480 48.31 10.49 -67.36
CA GLU A 480 48.55 9.51 -68.42
C GLU A 480 49.05 10.15 -69.71
N LEU A 481 48.50 11.29 -70.12
CA LEU A 481 48.98 12.01 -71.30
C LEU A 481 50.41 12.54 -71.13
N VAL A 482 50.72 13.11 -69.97
CA VAL A 482 52.07 13.63 -69.66
C VAL A 482 53.07 12.47 -69.61
N LEU A 483 52.75 11.38 -68.90
CA LEU A 483 53.59 10.18 -68.83
C LEU A 483 53.73 9.47 -70.19
N GLY A 484 52.70 9.54 -71.03
CA GLY A 484 52.67 8.99 -72.41
C GLY A 484 53.44 9.83 -73.44
N GLY A 485 54.09 10.92 -73.03
CA GLY A 485 54.96 11.73 -73.87
C GLY A 485 54.27 12.85 -74.66
N ALA A 486 52.99 13.14 -74.38
CA ALA A 486 52.22 14.17 -75.10
C ALA A 486 52.77 15.61 -74.89
N THR A 487 53.55 15.84 -73.84
CA THR A 487 54.16 17.16 -73.51
C THR A 487 55.64 17.26 -73.85
N GLY A 488 56.22 16.25 -74.52
CA GLY A 488 57.64 16.19 -74.87
C GLY A 488 58.49 15.35 -73.90
N PRO A 489 59.83 15.31 -74.10
CA PRO A 489 60.72 14.48 -73.29
C PRO A 489 60.82 14.99 -71.85
N LEU A 490 60.46 14.12 -70.90
CA LEU A 490 60.52 14.38 -69.47
C LEU A 490 61.85 13.90 -68.88
N THR A 491 62.34 14.59 -67.85
CA THR A 491 63.50 14.10 -67.09
C THR A 491 63.11 12.92 -66.19
N GLU A 492 64.06 12.02 -65.88
CA GLU A 492 63.82 10.89 -64.97
C GLU A 492 63.29 11.32 -63.59
N LYS A 493 63.66 12.51 -63.12
CA LYS A 493 63.17 13.07 -61.85
C LYS A 493 61.69 13.47 -61.96
N THR A 494 61.30 14.07 -63.09
CA THR A 494 59.90 14.45 -63.36
C THR A 494 59.01 13.21 -63.52
N ILE A 495 59.48 12.18 -64.22
CA ILE A 495 58.75 10.91 -64.39
C ILE A 495 58.45 10.29 -63.02
N ARG A 496 59.46 10.18 -62.13
CA ARG A 496 59.27 9.65 -60.77
C ARG A 496 58.22 10.40 -59.96
N LEU A 497 58.20 11.73 -60.02
CA LEU A 497 57.20 12.55 -59.31
C LEU A 497 55.78 12.35 -59.87
N LEU A 498 55.65 12.26 -61.20
CA LEU A 498 54.36 12.01 -61.86
C LEU A 498 53.82 10.60 -61.58
N GLU A 499 54.69 9.60 -61.49
CA GLU A 499 54.29 8.24 -61.10
C GLU A 499 53.79 8.16 -59.66
N ILE A 500 54.35 8.97 -58.75
CA ILE A 500 53.85 9.10 -57.37
C ILE A 500 52.48 9.76 -57.38
N ALA A 501 52.31 10.86 -58.13
CA ALA A 501 51.01 11.53 -58.27
C ALA A 501 49.94 10.59 -58.84
N ARG A 502 50.28 9.79 -59.86
CA ARG A 502 49.39 8.78 -60.44
C ARG A 502 49.00 7.72 -59.41
N ARG A 503 49.97 7.14 -58.69
CA ARG A 503 49.69 6.15 -57.63
C ARG A 503 48.78 6.70 -56.54
N ASN A 504 49.00 7.95 -56.10
CA ASN A 504 48.13 8.58 -55.11
C ASN A 504 46.72 8.82 -55.67
N ASN A 505 46.58 9.23 -56.94
CA ASN A 505 45.29 9.41 -57.59
C ASN A 505 44.52 8.08 -57.72
N ASP A 506 45.21 7.00 -58.11
CA ASP A 506 44.63 5.65 -58.21
C ASP A 506 44.21 5.13 -56.83
N HIS A 507 45.01 5.38 -55.79
CA HIS A 507 44.67 5.02 -54.41
C HIS A 507 43.42 5.76 -53.91
N LEU A 508 43.33 7.07 -54.13
CA LEU A 508 42.14 7.87 -53.76
C LEU A 508 40.89 7.41 -54.51
N ARG A 509 41.02 7.03 -55.79
CA ARG A 509 39.91 6.47 -56.56
C ARG A 509 39.43 5.14 -55.95
N GLY A 510 40.35 4.25 -55.59
CA GLY A 510 40.03 2.98 -54.93
C GLY A 510 39.28 3.17 -53.61
N LEU A 511 39.73 4.10 -52.75
CA LEU A 511 39.04 4.39 -51.48
C LEU A 511 37.61 4.89 -51.64
N ILE A 512 37.32 5.63 -52.73
CA ILE A 512 35.95 6.10 -53.02
C ILE A 512 35.08 4.95 -53.53
N GLU A 513 35.65 4.04 -54.32
CA GLU A 513 34.96 2.83 -54.77
C GLU A 513 34.64 1.93 -53.57
N ASP A 514 35.61 1.69 -52.67
CA ASP A 514 35.41 0.91 -51.45
C ASP A 514 34.32 1.50 -50.53
N LEU A 515 34.24 2.83 -50.42
CA LEU A 515 33.19 3.51 -49.65
C LEU A 515 31.79 3.24 -50.20
N LEU A 516 31.64 3.21 -51.53
CA LEU A 516 30.37 2.90 -52.19
C LEU A 516 30.00 1.43 -52.04
N ASP A 517 30.98 0.54 -52.11
CA ASP A 517 30.77 -0.89 -51.91
C ASP A 517 30.31 -1.21 -50.48
N ILE A 518 30.88 -0.52 -49.48
CA ILE A 518 30.43 -0.62 -48.08
C ILE A 518 28.99 -0.13 -47.94
N ASP A 519 28.62 1.00 -48.54
CA ASP A 519 27.24 1.51 -48.49
C ASP A 519 26.25 0.56 -49.18
N ALA A 520 26.60 0.00 -50.34
CA ALA A 520 25.80 -1.00 -51.04
C ALA A 520 25.65 -2.30 -50.23
N LEU A 521 26.68 -2.68 -49.46
CA LEU A 521 26.65 -3.84 -48.58
C LEU A 521 25.73 -3.61 -47.37
N VAL A 522 25.80 -2.43 -46.74
CA VAL A 522 24.93 -2.05 -45.61
C VAL A 522 23.47 -1.94 -46.05
N ASN A 523 23.21 -1.45 -47.27
CA ASN A 523 21.87 -1.27 -47.83
C ASN A 523 21.34 -2.51 -48.58
N GLY A 524 22.11 -3.61 -48.65
CA GLY A 524 21.70 -4.87 -49.27
C GLY A 524 21.53 -4.84 -50.80
N THR A 525 22.12 -3.88 -51.50
CA THR A 525 21.92 -3.60 -52.93
C THR A 525 23.05 -4.06 -53.84
N LEU A 526 24.02 -4.83 -53.33
CA LEU A 526 25.09 -5.40 -54.17
C LEU A 526 24.48 -6.26 -55.31
N PRO A 527 24.81 -6.00 -56.59
CA PRO A 527 24.41 -6.88 -57.67
C PRO A 527 24.99 -8.29 -57.46
N PRO A 528 24.18 -9.35 -57.52
CA PRO A 528 24.68 -10.71 -57.39
C PRO A 528 25.28 -11.13 -58.72
N ASP A 529 26.55 -10.84 -58.96
CA ASP A 529 27.44 -11.71 -59.75
C ASP A 529 28.86 -11.14 -59.85
N ALA A 530 29.74 -11.72 -59.05
CA ALA A 530 31.15 -11.87 -59.40
C ALA A 530 31.45 -13.36 -59.21
N PRO A 531 31.99 -14.07 -60.23
CA PRO A 531 32.26 -15.51 -60.14
C PRO A 531 33.13 -15.82 -58.93
N ALA A 532 32.88 -16.94 -58.24
CA ALA A 532 33.48 -17.28 -56.94
C ALA A 532 35.02 -17.15 -56.87
N ARG A 533 35.72 -17.29 -58.00
CA ARG A 533 37.17 -17.09 -58.12
C ARG A 533 37.63 -15.64 -57.91
N GLU A 534 36.82 -14.64 -58.27
CA GLU A 534 37.16 -13.22 -58.05
C GLU A 534 36.95 -12.82 -56.59
N ARG A 535 35.93 -13.38 -55.92
CA ARG A 535 35.69 -13.14 -54.48
C ARG A 535 36.82 -13.67 -53.61
N GLU A 536 37.36 -14.84 -53.95
CA GLU A 536 38.49 -15.44 -53.23
C GLU A 536 39.80 -14.66 -53.44
N ALA A 537 40.01 -14.11 -54.65
CA ALA A 537 41.15 -13.25 -54.96
C ALA A 537 41.06 -11.88 -54.26
N LEU A 538 39.88 -11.26 -54.22
CA LEU A 538 39.64 -10.00 -53.50
C LEU A 538 39.76 -10.17 -51.99
N ALA A 539 39.17 -11.24 -51.43
CA ALA A 539 39.29 -11.53 -49.99
C ALA A 539 40.74 -11.77 -49.58
N ARG A 540 41.54 -12.44 -50.42
CA ARG A 540 42.97 -12.66 -50.18
C ARG A 540 43.77 -11.37 -50.24
N LYS A 541 43.49 -10.49 -51.21
CA LYS A 541 44.13 -9.17 -51.34
C LYS A 541 43.79 -8.26 -50.16
N ALA A 542 42.54 -8.23 -49.74
CA ALA A 542 42.11 -7.49 -48.54
C ALA A 542 42.76 -8.05 -47.26
N LEU A 543 42.89 -9.37 -47.13
CA LEU A 543 43.62 -9.98 -46.02
C LEU A 543 45.11 -9.59 -46.03
N GLU A 544 45.75 -9.54 -47.20
CA GLU A 544 47.16 -9.14 -47.36
C GLU A 544 47.39 -7.66 -47.03
N GLU A 545 46.41 -6.77 -47.27
CA GLU A 545 46.49 -5.35 -46.91
C GLU A 545 46.18 -5.09 -45.42
N ILE A 546 45.33 -5.90 -44.78
CA ILE A 546 44.95 -5.75 -43.37
C ILE A 546 45.90 -6.50 -42.40
N LEU A 547 46.52 -7.62 -42.83
CA LEU A 547 47.46 -8.39 -42.00
C LEU A 547 48.64 -7.58 -41.40
N PRO A 548 49.24 -6.63 -42.13
CA PRO A 548 50.32 -5.79 -41.60
C PRO A 548 49.86 -4.85 -40.49
N LEU A 549 48.60 -4.40 -40.52
CA LEU A 549 48.00 -3.46 -39.56
C LEU A 549 47.52 -4.13 -38.27
N THR A 550 47.46 -5.46 -38.24
CA THR A 550 46.93 -6.26 -37.12
C THR A 550 48.02 -6.94 -36.30
N ARG A 551 49.30 -6.76 -36.66
CA ARG A 551 50.42 -7.21 -35.81
C ARG A 551 50.66 -6.19 -34.69
N PRO A 552 50.58 -6.58 -33.42
CA PRO A 552 50.97 -5.69 -32.33
C PRO A 552 52.48 -5.43 -32.43
N ASP A 553 52.89 -4.18 -32.23
CA ASP A 553 54.29 -3.76 -32.17
C ASP A 553 55.03 -4.50 -31.04
N GLY A 554 55.51 -5.70 -31.34
CA GLY A 554 56.40 -6.48 -30.50
C GLY A 554 57.84 -6.04 -30.75
N ASN A 555 58.22 -4.84 -30.30
CA ASN A 555 59.63 -4.54 -30.06
C ASN A 555 59.79 -3.46 -28.99
N ASN A 556 59.80 -3.88 -27.72
CA ASN A 556 60.55 -3.22 -26.66
C ASN A 556 60.85 -4.24 -25.56
N ALA A 557 61.95 -4.97 -25.74
CA ALA A 557 62.68 -5.63 -24.67
C ALA A 557 64.17 -5.42 -24.91
N THR A 558 64.70 -4.31 -24.40
CA THR A 558 65.98 -4.20 -23.68
C THR A 558 65.96 -2.92 -22.87
#